data_AF-A0A7C7GIE7-F1
#
_entry.id   AF-A0A7C7GIE7-F1
#
_cell.length_a   1.000
_cell.length_b   1.000
_cell.length_c   1.000
_cell.angle_alpha   90.00
_cell.angle_beta   90.00
_cell.angle_gamma   90.00
#
_symmetry.space_group_name_H-M   'P 1'
#
loop_
_entity.id
_entity.type
_entity.pdbx_description
1 polymer ?
#
loop_
_entity_poly.entity_id
_entity_poly.type
_entity_poly.pdbx_seq_one_letter_code
_entity_poly.pdbx_strand_id
1 'polypeptide(L)'
;LFATLDTTIRSVSFNGTHKFLLSDTVGFIRKLPHHLVASFRSTLKEVIEGDLILIVLDASSQQVMEHLETIRTVLKELKADKHQTLLVLNKIDLIHGSARMAYLKRIFPDGILVSARDHLRIDQLMKNIAKVMDESAQTINVFFPFDQGRELAIAQEGVEVLERSYDDDGVRLKIRGSPQRINRILLSTEKWASKKKAL
;
A
#
# COMPACT_ATOMS: atom_id res chain seq x y z
N LEU A 1 -12.42 -19.08 14.64
CA LEU A 1 -12.62 -17.82 15.39
C LEU A 1 -11.84 -16.73 14.66
N PHE A 2 -12.45 -15.59 14.32
CA PHE A 2 -11.79 -14.48 13.62
C PHE A 2 -10.85 -13.76 14.60
N ALA A 3 -9.66 -13.36 14.15
CA ALA A 3 -8.73 -12.61 15.00
C ALA A 3 -9.11 -11.11 15.11
N THR A 4 -9.64 -10.55 14.02
CA THR A 4 -10.13 -9.17 13.92
C THR A 4 -11.39 -9.19 13.04
N LEU A 5 -12.50 -8.57 13.46
CA LEU A 5 -13.77 -8.54 12.71
C LEU A 5 -14.04 -7.20 12.02
N ASP A 6 -13.49 -6.10 12.56
CA ASP A 6 -13.65 -4.75 12.02
C ASP A 6 -12.36 -4.27 11.35
N THR A 7 -12.48 -3.60 10.20
CA THR A 7 -11.34 -2.95 9.55
C THR A 7 -11.01 -1.64 10.25
N THR A 8 -9.74 -1.43 10.66
CA THR A 8 -9.31 -0.16 11.25
C THR A 8 -8.32 0.56 10.35
N ILE A 9 -8.63 1.81 9.97
CA ILE A 9 -7.74 2.63 9.15
C ILE A 9 -7.03 3.65 10.03
N ARG A 10 -5.70 3.75 9.90
CA ARG A 10 -4.88 4.77 10.57
C ARG A 10 -3.97 5.45 9.55
N SER A 11 -3.78 6.76 9.71
CA SER A 11 -2.75 7.49 8.98
C SER A 11 -1.40 7.24 9.65
N VAL A 12 -0.41 6.82 8.87
CA VAL A 12 0.97 6.64 9.29
C VAL A 12 1.83 7.67 8.57
N SER A 13 2.75 8.30 9.31
CA SER A 13 3.77 9.18 8.75
C SER A 13 5.13 8.65 9.17
N PHE A 14 5.99 8.45 8.19
CA PHE A 14 7.34 7.95 8.35
C PHE A 14 8.30 8.95 7.70
N ASN A 15 9.49 9.14 8.30
CA ASN A 15 10.61 9.98 7.84
C ASN A 15 10.27 11.42 7.33
N GLY A 16 9.07 11.93 7.63
CA GLY A 16 8.59 13.25 7.22
C GLY A 16 8.05 13.33 5.79
N THR A 17 8.46 12.44 4.88
CA THR A 17 8.05 12.48 3.46
C THR A 17 7.08 11.36 3.08
N HIS A 18 7.10 10.25 3.80
CA HIS A 18 6.24 9.11 3.50
C HIS A 18 4.98 9.13 4.36
N LYS A 19 3.83 9.35 3.73
CA LYS A 19 2.52 9.31 4.40
C LYS A 19 1.61 8.32 3.69
N PHE A 20 1.00 7.41 4.44
CA PHE A 20 0.09 6.41 3.91
C PHE A 20 -1.02 6.06 4.90
N LEU A 21 -2.09 5.44 4.39
CA LEU A 21 -3.14 4.86 5.21
C LEU A 21 -2.84 3.37 5.41
N LEU A 22 -2.81 2.93 6.66
CA LEU A 22 -2.70 1.52 7.02
C LEU A 22 -4.09 1.02 7.41
N SER A 23 -4.60 0.03 6.68
CA SER A 23 -5.84 -0.67 7.01
C SER A 23 -5.50 -2.01 7.66
N ASP A 24 -5.92 -2.21 8.90
CA ASP A 24 -5.90 -3.52 9.56
C ASP A 24 -7.14 -4.29 9.11
N THR A 25 -6.94 -5.41 8.41
CA THR A 25 -8.00 -6.17 7.77
C THR A 25 -8.39 -7.39 8.59
N VAL A 26 -9.54 -7.98 8.30
CA VAL A 26 -9.95 -9.27 8.88
C VAL A 26 -8.89 -10.34 8.62
N GLY A 27 -8.37 -10.94 9.69
CA GLY A 27 -7.40 -12.02 9.59
C GLY A 27 -7.99 -13.27 8.95
N PHE A 28 -7.26 -13.91 8.04
CA PHE A 28 -7.69 -15.14 7.39
C PHE A 28 -7.73 -16.30 8.39
N ILE A 29 -8.91 -16.89 8.57
CA ILE A 29 -9.05 -18.20 9.23
C ILE A 29 -8.80 -19.28 8.17
N ARG A 30 -8.13 -20.37 8.57
CA ARG A 30 -7.94 -21.56 7.73
C ARG A 30 -9.24 -21.97 7.04
N LYS A 31 -9.16 -22.24 5.73
CA LYS A 31 -10.29 -22.65 4.88
C LYS A 31 -11.50 -21.74 5.07
N LEU A 32 -11.39 -20.49 4.62
CA LEU A 32 -12.58 -19.66 4.41
C LEU A 32 -13.54 -20.45 3.52
N PRO A 33 -14.74 -20.78 4.02
CA PRO A 33 -15.74 -21.39 3.17
C PRO A 33 -16.03 -20.46 1.98
N HIS A 34 -16.12 -21.00 0.76
CA HIS A 34 -16.30 -20.18 -0.45
C HIS A 34 -17.49 -19.20 -0.36
N HIS A 35 -18.52 -19.54 0.41
CA HIS A 35 -19.68 -18.66 0.65
C HIS A 35 -19.38 -17.47 1.57
N LEU A 36 -18.40 -17.58 2.47
CA LEU A 36 -18.00 -16.49 3.37
C LEU A 36 -17.12 -15.45 2.66
N VAL A 37 -16.40 -15.81 1.59
CA VAL A 37 -15.64 -14.84 0.78
C VAL A 37 -16.56 -13.77 0.19
N ALA A 38 -17.77 -14.15 -0.23
CA ALA A 38 -18.78 -13.21 -0.72
C ALA A 38 -19.29 -12.28 0.39
N SER A 39 -19.54 -12.82 1.59
CA SER A 39 -20.02 -12.05 2.75
C SER A 39 -18.95 -11.12 3.35
N PHE A 40 -17.67 -11.45 3.19
CA PHE A 40 -16.53 -10.60 3.61
C PHE A 40 -16.01 -9.69 2.50
N ARG A 41 -16.60 -9.73 1.30
CA ARG A 41 -16.13 -8.91 0.18
C ARG A 41 -16.23 -7.42 0.49
N SER A 42 -17.22 -7.01 1.28
CA SER A 42 -17.36 -5.64 1.77
C SER A 42 -16.29 -5.25 2.79
N THR A 43 -15.83 -6.19 3.62
CA THR A 43 -14.80 -5.97 4.67
C THR A 43 -13.37 -6.26 4.18
N LEU A 44 -13.22 -6.72 2.93
CA LEU A 44 -11.95 -6.94 2.25
C LEU A 44 -11.79 -6.00 1.05
N LYS A 45 -12.67 -5.00 0.95
CA LYS A 45 -12.62 -3.99 -0.11
C LYS A 45 -11.30 -3.22 -0.07
N GLU A 46 -10.80 -2.94 1.13
CA GLU A 46 -9.53 -2.27 1.37
C GLU A 46 -8.34 -3.08 0.82
N VAL A 47 -8.44 -4.41 0.78
CA VAL A 47 -7.41 -5.28 0.16
C VAL A 47 -7.40 -5.12 -1.36
N ILE A 48 -8.58 -4.94 -1.97
CA ILE A 48 -8.75 -4.79 -3.42
C ILE A 48 -8.34 -3.38 -3.88
N GLU A 49 -8.55 -2.37 -3.05
CA GLU A 49 -8.23 -0.97 -3.38
C GLU A 49 -6.83 -0.54 -2.95
N GLY A 50 -6.15 -1.36 -2.14
CA GLY A 50 -4.83 -1.03 -1.59
C GLY A 50 -3.71 -1.03 -2.63
N ASP A 51 -2.75 -0.13 -2.46
CA ASP A 51 -1.60 -0.02 -3.38
C ASP A 51 -0.53 -1.07 -3.08
N LEU A 52 -0.46 -1.50 -1.81
CA LEU A 52 0.49 -2.49 -1.28
C LEU A 52 -0.21 -3.37 -0.26
N ILE A 53 -0.04 -4.69 -0.37
CA ILE A 53 -0.55 -5.68 0.58
C ILE A 53 0.60 -6.21 1.44
N LEU A 54 0.47 -6.11 2.76
CA LEU A 54 1.38 -6.76 3.70
C LEU A 54 0.83 -8.15 4.07
N ILE A 55 1.48 -9.20 3.59
CA ILE A 55 1.12 -10.57 3.98
C ILE A 55 1.89 -10.92 5.25
N VAL A 56 1.22 -10.84 6.40
CA VAL A 56 1.81 -11.13 7.70
C VAL A 56 1.63 -12.60 8.05
N LEU A 57 2.75 -13.32 8.19
CA LEU A 57 2.80 -14.74 8.52
C LEU A 57 3.42 -14.96 9.90
N ASP A 58 2.97 -16.01 10.58
CA ASP A 58 3.60 -16.48 11.82
C ASP A 58 4.87 -17.27 11.50
N ALA A 59 6.03 -16.69 11.79
CA ALA A 59 7.34 -17.29 11.54
C ALA A 59 7.59 -18.56 12.38
N SER A 60 6.99 -18.63 13.58
CA SER A 60 7.12 -19.76 14.50
C SER A 60 6.29 -20.98 14.07
N SER A 61 5.24 -20.76 13.26
CA SER A 61 4.34 -21.82 12.78
C SER A 61 5.03 -22.79 11.82
N GLN A 62 5.01 -24.09 12.12
CA GLN A 62 5.50 -25.12 11.19
C GLN A 62 4.72 -25.14 9.85
N GLN A 63 3.52 -24.56 9.81
CA GLN A 63 2.61 -24.56 8.67
C GLN A 63 2.62 -23.22 7.91
N VAL A 64 3.68 -22.41 8.09
CA VAL A 64 3.83 -21.08 7.46
C VAL A 64 3.61 -21.10 5.94
N MET A 65 4.05 -22.13 5.23
CA MET A 65 3.82 -22.26 3.78
C MET A 65 2.36 -22.55 3.44
N GLU A 66 1.68 -23.42 4.19
CA GLU A 66 0.26 -23.69 3.98
C GLU A 66 -0.59 -22.42 4.21
N HIS A 67 -0.21 -21.60 5.20
CA HIS A 67 -0.85 -20.31 5.44
C HIS A 67 -0.63 -19.34 4.28
N LEU A 68 0.59 -19.24 3.76
CA LEU A 68 0.87 -18.40 2.59
C LEU A 68 0.07 -18.83 1.36
N GLU A 69 0.02 -20.13 1.05
CA GLU A 69 -0.75 -20.63 -0.10
C GLU A 69 -2.25 -20.40 0.07
N THR A 70 -2.77 -20.51 1.29
CA THR A 70 -4.16 -20.14 1.59
C THR A 70 -4.40 -18.65 1.32
N ILE A 71 -3.53 -17.76 1.80
CA ILE A 71 -3.66 -16.30 1.58
C ILE A 71 -3.60 -15.98 0.09
N ARG A 72 -2.65 -16.56 -0.65
CA ARG A 72 -2.53 -16.37 -2.10
C ARG A 72 -3.78 -16.80 -2.86
N THR A 73 -4.37 -17.94 -2.47
CA THR A 73 -5.62 -18.42 -3.06
C THR A 73 -6.75 -17.42 -2.86
N VAL A 74 -6.91 -16.90 -1.64
CA VAL A 74 -7.95 -15.91 -1.36
C VAL A 74 -7.71 -14.59 -2.08
N LEU A 75 -6.47 -14.10 -2.13
CA LEU A 75 -6.13 -12.89 -2.90
C LEU A 75 -6.49 -13.06 -4.39
N LYS A 76 -6.25 -14.24 -4.96
CA LYS A 76 -6.63 -14.56 -6.34
C LYS A 76 -8.15 -14.58 -6.54
N GLU A 77 -8.90 -15.16 -5.61
CA GLU A 77 -10.38 -15.14 -5.66
C GLU A 77 -10.93 -13.70 -5.58
N LEU A 78 -10.27 -12.82 -4.82
CA LEU A 78 -10.60 -11.39 -4.73
C LEU A 78 -10.10 -10.57 -5.93
N LYS A 79 -9.35 -11.18 -6.86
CA LYS A 79 -8.64 -10.51 -7.97
C LYS A 79 -7.62 -9.46 -7.49
N ALA A 80 -7.08 -9.67 -6.29
CA ALA A 80 -6.09 -8.84 -5.65
C ALA A 80 -4.65 -9.44 -5.75
N ASP A 81 -4.47 -10.51 -6.51
CA ASP A 81 -3.17 -11.17 -6.73
C ASP A 81 -2.20 -10.37 -7.59
N LYS A 82 -2.67 -9.28 -8.21
CA LYS A 82 -1.87 -8.36 -9.02
C LYS A 82 -1.24 -7.22 -8.22
N HIS A 83 -1.71 -6.99 -6.99
CA HIS A 83 -1.14 -5.92 -6.17
C HIS A 83 0.29 -6.28 -5.77
N GLN A 84 1.10 -5.24 -5.57
CA GLN A 84 2.41 -5.42 -4.98
C GLN A 84 2.25 -5.97 -3.56
N THR A 85 3.09 -6.93 -3.18
CA THR A 85 3.03 -7.57 -1.86
C THR A 85 4.38 -7.54 -1.16
N LEU A 86 4.36 -7.39 0.16
CA LEU A 86 5.53 -7.64 1.01
C LEU A 86 5.21 -8.78 1.98
N LEU A 87 6.09 -9.77 2.06
CA LEU A 87 5.99 -10.85 3.03
C LEU A 87 6.59 -10.41 4.36
N VAL A 88 5.80 -10.44 5.42
CA VAL A 88 6.22 -10.07 6.78
C VAL A 88 6.15 -11.31 7.67
N LEU A 89 7.31 -11.82 8.09
CA LEU A 89 7.42 -12.98 8.97
C LEU A 89 7.47 -12.48 10.42
N ASN A 90 6.30 -12.42 11.06
CA ASN A 90 6.13 -11.94 12.42
C ASN A 90 6.40 -13.05 13.47
N LYS A 91 6.52 -12.67 14.74
CA LYS A 91 6.76 -13.53 15.90
C LYS A 91 8.13 -14.20 15.94
N ILE A 92 9.17 -13.50 15.44
CA ILE A 92 10.55 -14.01 15.54
C ILE A 92 11.04 -14.16 16.98
N ASP A 93 10.40 -13.47 17.93
CA ASP A 93 10.65 -13.61 19.38
C ASP A 93 10.34 -15.01 19.92
N LEU A 94 9.50 -15.79 19.23
CA LEU A 94 9.17 -17.17 19.60
C LEU A 94 10.11 -18.19 18.95
N ILE A 95 11.05 -17.76 18.11
CA ILE A 95 11.97 -18.66 17.43
C ILE A 95 13.22 -18.86 18.28
N HIS A 96 13.34 -20.07 18.82
CA HIS A 96 14.54 -20.49 19.54
C HIS A 96 15.48 -21.26 18.60
N GLY A 97 16.73 -20.82 18.50
CA GLY A 97 17.78 -21.45 17.70
C GLY A 97 17.88 -20.99 16.25
N SER A 98 19.04 -21.22 15.63
CA SER A 98 19.39 -20.71 14.30
C SER A 98 18.78 -21.50 13.14
N ALA A 99 18.47 -22.78 13.33
CA ALA A 99 18.00 -23.66 12.26
C ALA A 99 16.69 -23.18 11.62
N ARG A 100 15.70 -22.80 12.43
CA ARG A 100 14.42 -22.28 11.94
C ARG A 100 14.59 -20.94 11.23
N MET A 101 15.41 -20.06 11.77
CA MET A 101 15.72 -18.76 11.16
C MET A 101 16.40 -18.93 9.79
N ALA A 102 17.38 -19.83 9.70
CA ALA A 102 18.06 -20.16 8.45
C ALA A 102 17.10 -20.76 7.42
N TYR A 103 16.22 -21.68 7.84
CA TYR A 103 15.19 -22.23 6.99
C TYR A 103 14.27 -21.14 6.42
N LEU A 104 13.74 -20.26 7.26
CA LEU A 104 12.85 -19.17 6.84
C LEU A 104 13.52 -18.22 5.86
N LYS A 105 14.76 -17.79 6.12
CA LYS A 105 15.53 -16.95 5.19
C LYS A 105 15.76 -17.61 3.83
N ARG A 106 15.90 -18.94 3.81
CA ARG A 106 16.07 -19.70 2.56
C ARG A 106 14.78 -19.78 1.74
N ILE A 107 13.65 -20.04 2.40
CA ILE A 107 12.36 -20.20 1.69
C ILE A 107 11.66 -18.86 1.42
N PHE A 108 11.99 -17.82 2.17
CA PHE A 108 11.50 -16.45 2.01
C PHE A 108 12.68 -15.47 1.95
N PRO A 109 13.45 -15.46 0.85
CA PRO A 109 14.63 -14.59 0.74
C PRO A 109 14.28 -13.10 0.88
N ASP A 110 13.12 -12.69 0.37
CA ASP A 110 12.61 -11.31 0.46
C ASP A 110 11.72 -11.09 1.71
N GLY A 111 11.61 -12.09 2.58
CA GLY A 111 10.76 -12.06 3.77
C GLY A 111 11.30 -11.12 4.84
N ILE A 112 10.48 -10.16 5.27
CA ILE A 112 10.83 -9.21 6.32
C ILE A 112 10.50 -9.83 7.68
N LEU A 113 11.54 -10.30 8.36
CA LEU A 113 11.46 -10.91 9.70
C LEU A 113 11.31 -9.83 10.78
N VAL A 114 10.24 -9.90 11.58
CA VAL A 114 9.90 -8.92 12.64
C VAL A 114 9.35 -9.58 13.91
N SER A 115 9.40 -8.87 15.03
CA SER A 115 8.52 -9.12 16.17
C SER A 115 7.67 -7.89 16.41
N ALA A 116 6.37 -7.99 16.13
CA ALA A 116 5.42 -6.92 16.43
C ALA A 116 5.26 -6.71 17.95
N ARG A 117 5.32 -7.78 18.75
CA ARG A 117 5.20 -7.72 20.22
C ARG A 117 6.38 -6.96 20.83
N ASP A 118 7.59 -7.36 20.43
CA ASP A 118 8.83 -6.84 21.02
C ASP A 118 9.41 -5.68 20.20
N HIS A 119 8.65 -5.17 19.22
CA HIS A 119 9.01 -4.06 18.33
C HIS A 119 10.33 -4.26 17.57
N LEU A 120 10.73 -5.52 17.34
CA LEU A 120 11.98 -5.86 16.67
C LEU A 120 11.85 -5.70 15.16
N ARG A 121 12.78 -4.94 14.57
CA ARG A 121 12.94 -4.76 13.11
C ARG A 121 11.74 -4.12 12.41
N ILE A 122 10.88 -3.43 13.16
CA ILE A 122 9.78 -2.64 12.59
C ILE A 122 10.31 -1.50 11.71
N ASP A 123 11.46 -0.91 12.06
CA ASP A 123 12.14 0.08 11.23
C ASP A 123 12.51 -0.48 9.84
N GLN A 124 12.93 -1.75 9.78
CA GLN A 124 13.23 -2.42 8.51
C GLN A 124 11.97 -2.63 7.68
N LEU A 125 10.84 -2.99 8.30
CA LEU A 125 9.56 -3.06 7.61
C LEU A 125 9.17 -1.70 7.03
N MET A 126 9.26 -0.63 7.82
CA MET A 126 8.94 0.73 7.38
C MET A 126 9.84 1.20 6.23
N LYS A 127 11.14 0.90 6.27
CA LYS A 127 12.08 1.19 5.17
C LYS A 127 11.71 0.46 3.87
N ASN A 128 11.27 -0.80 3.96
CA ASN A 128 10.83 -1.54 2.78
C ASN A 128 9.52 -0.99 2.20
N ILE A 129 8.56 -0.59 3.06
CA ILE A 129 7.34 0.09 2.62
C ILE A 129 7.68 1.39 1.90
N ALA A 130 8.57 2.22 2.48
CA ALA A 130 9.03 3.45 1.86
C ALA A 130 9.69 3.20 0.50
N LYS A 131 10.56 2.20 0.39
CA LYS A 131 11.18 1.81 -0.88
C LYS A 131 10.14 1.47 -1.96
N VAL A 132 9.09 0.72 -1.61
CA VAL A 132 7.99 0.41 -2.53
C VAL A 132 7.25 1.67 -2.98
N MET A 133 7.00 2.61 -2.06
CA MET A 133 6.38 3.89 -2.40
C MET A 133 7.26 4.70 -3.36
N ASP A 134 8.57 4.72 -3.15
CA ASP A 134 9.52 5.44 -4.00
C ASP A 134 9.63 4.83 -5.42
N GLU A 135 9.65 3.49 -5.51
CA GLU A 135 9.74 2.75 -6.77
C GLU A 135 8.46 2.86 -7.61
N SER A 136 7.31 2.98 -6.96
CA SER A 136 6.02 3.17 -7.63
C SER A 136 5.72 4.62 -8.01
N ALA A 137 6.50 5.58 -7.50
CA ALA A 137 6.25 7.00 -7.74
C ALA A 137 6.39 7.38 -9.22
N GLN A 138 5.44 8.16 -9.72
CA GLN A 138 5.44 8.70 -11.08
C GLN A 138 5.76 10.18 -11.07
N THR A 139 6.52 10.63 -12.07
CA THR A 139 6.80 12.06 -12.30
C THR A 139 6.03 12.52 -13.52
N ILE A 140 5.27 13.61 -13.39
CA ILE A 140 4.52 14.22 -14.49
C ILE A 140 4.76 15.72 -14.55
N ASN A 141 4.49 16.30 -15.71
CA ASN A 141 4.35 17.75 -15.88
C ASN A 141 2.86 18.09 -16.01
N VAL A 142 2.40 19.07 -15.26
CA VAL A 142 1.02 19.56 -15.29
C VAL A 142 1.01 21.09 -15.40
N PHE A 143 0.01 21.62 -16.12
CA PHE A 143 -0.17 23.05 -16.31
C PHE A 143 -1.53 23.48 -15.75
N PHE A 144 -1.53 24.55 -14.96
CA PHE A 144 -2.70 25.16 -14.37
C PHE A 144 -2.78 26.62 -14.80
N PRO A 145 -3.81 27.06 -15.55
CA PRO A 145 -4.03 28.46 -15.83
C PRO A 145 -4.30 29.27 -14.53
N PHE A 146 -4.12 30.59 -14.58
CA PHE A 146 -4.28 31.43 -13.38
C PHE A 146 -5.68 31.43 -12.76
N ASP A 147 -6.71 31.09 -13.54
CA ASP A 147 -8.09 30.93 -13.06
C ASP A 147 -8.32 29.62 -12.26
N GLN A 148 -7.33 28.72 -12.23
CA GLN A 148 -7.36 27.42 -11.53
C GLN A 148 -6.49 27.40 -10.25
N GLY A 149 -6.45 28.51 -9.52
CA GLY A 149 -5.67 28.60 -8.28
C GLY A 149 -6.06 27.53 -7.23
N ARG A 150 -7.33 27.10 -7.21
CA ARG A 150 -7.80 26.04 -6.32
C ARG A 150 -7.25 24.67 -6.71
N GLU A 151 -7.32 24.31 -7.98
CA GLU A 151 -6.84 23.04 -8.52
C GLU A 151 -5.32 22.94 -8.38
N LEU A 152 -4.60 24.05 -8.61
CA LEU A 152 -3.17 24.16 -8.34
C LEU A 152 -2.85 23.84 -6.88
N ALA A 153 -3.53 24.48 -5.92
CA ALA A 153 -3.32 24.23 -4.50
C ALA A 153 -3.59 22.76 -4.13
N ILE A 154 -4.71 22.20 -4.61
CA ILE A 154 -5.05 20.79 -4.40
C ILE A 154 -3.99 19.88 -5.02
N ALA A 155 -3.50 20.16 -6.22
CA ALA A 155 -2.55 19.30 -6.93
C ALA A 155 -1.20 19.17 -6.20
N GLN A 156 -0.81 20.20 -5.42
CA GLN A 156 0.41 20.20 -4.64
C GLN A 156 0.32 19.38 -3.34
N GLU A 157 -0.88 18.99 -2.90
CA GLU A 157 -1.05 18.19 -1.68
C GLU A 157 -0.66 16.72 -1.91
N GLY A 158 0.20 16.18 -1.04
CA GLY A 158 0.55 14.76 -1.06
C GLY A 158 1.38 14.34 -2.28
N VAL A 159 2.09 15.28 -2.89
CA VAL A 159 3.10 15.05 -3.92
C VAL A 159 4.37 15.86 -3.59
N GLU A 160 5.50 15.43 -4.10
CA GLU A 160 6.73 16.20 -4.12
C GLU A 160 6.70 17.14 -5.34
N VAL A 161 6.85 18.45 -5.11
CA VAL A 161 6.99 19.43 -6.21
C VAL A 161 8.47 19.56 -6.53
N LEU A 162 8.88 19.04 -7.69
CA LEU A 162 10.28 19.04 -8.12
C LEU A 162 10.66 20.38 -8.76
N GLU A 163 9.78 20.92 -9.60
CA GLU A 163 9.99 22.20 -10.28
C GLU A 163 8.67 22.98 -10.38
N ARG A 164 8.78 24.31 -10.34
CA ARG A 164 7.68 25.25 -10.54
C ARG A 164 8.14 26.38 -11.46
N SER A 165 7.41 26.60 -12.55
CA SER A 165 7.61 27.75 -13.43
C SER A 165 6.30 28.51 -13.64
N TYR A 166 6.45 29.79 -13.95
CA TYR A 166 5.36 30.68 -14.30
C TYR A 166 5.51 31.05 -15.76
N ASP A 167 4.43 30.88 -16.51
CA ASP A 167 4.31 31.22 -17.91
C ASP A 167 3.23 32.30 -18.06
N ASP A 168 3.12 32.91 -19.23
CA ASP A 168 2.18 34.02 -19.47
C ASP A 168 0.71 33.65 -19.21
N ASP A 169 0.37 32.38 -19.39
CA ASP A 169 -1.01 31.87 -19.27
C ASP A 169 -1.27 31.06 -18.00
N GLY A 170 -0.26 30.83 -17.13
CA GLY A 170 -0.45 30.02 -15.93
C GLY A 170 0.84 29.49 -15.28
N VAL A 171 0.69 28.42 -14.49
CA VAL A 171 1.75 27.78 -13.71
C VAL A 171 1.99 26.37 -14.23
N ARG A 172 3.25 26.02 -14.53
CA ARG A 172 3.66 24.63 -14.76
C ARG A 172 4.29 24.06 -13.51
N LEU A 173 3.90 22.85 -13.15
CA LEU A 173 4.52 22.07 -12.09
C LEU A 173 5.07 20.76 -12.66
N LYS A 174 6.27 20.41 -12.24
CA LYS A 174 6.79 19.05 -12.32
C LYS A 174 6.63 18.43 -10.95
N ILE A 175 5.77 17.41 -10.87
CA ILE A 175 5.42 16.78 -9.59
C ILE A 175 5.72 15.29 -9.63
N ARG A 176 6.12 14.75 -8.47
CA ARG A 176 6.34 13.33 -8.25
C ARG A 176 5.41 12.84 -7.14
N GLY A 177 4.70 11.74 -7.37
CA GLY A 177 3.78 11.18 -6.39
C GLY A 177 3.32 9.77 -6.73
N SER A 178 2.48 9.17 -5.88
CA SER A 178 1.96 7.82 -6.15
C SER A 178 1.08 7.80 -7.42
N PRO A 179 1.03 6.66 -8.14
CA PRO A 179 0.24 6.54 -9.39
C PRO A 179 -1.22 6.96 -9.22
N GLN A 180 -1.84 6.59 -8.10
CA GLN A 180 -3.23 6.88 -7.75
C GLN A 180 -3.44 8.39 -7.57
N ARG A 181 -2.48 9.06 -6.90
CA ARG A 181 -2.53 10.50 -6.68
C ARG A 181 -2.34 11.25 -7.99
N ILE A 182 -1.35 10.84 -8.78
CA ILE A 182 -1.04 11.36 -10.11
C ILE A 182 -2.26 11.23 -11.04
N ASN A 183 -2.89 10.05 -11.11
CA ASN A 183 -4.09 9.82 -11.91
C ASN A 183 -5.26 10.73 -11.47
N ARG A 184 -5.46 10.93 -10.15
CA ARG A 184 -6.49 11.85 -9.64
C ARG A 184 -6.25 13.30 -10.07
N ILE A 185 -4.98 13.74 -10.09
CA ILE A 185 -4.61 15.08 -10.56
C ILE A 185 -4.91 15.22 -12.05
N LEU A 186 -4.48 14.25 -12.87
CA LEU A 186 -4.75 14.24 -14.31
C LEU A 186 -6.24 14.30 -14.62
N LEU A 187 -7.05 13.45 -13.99
CA LEU A 187 -8.52 13.44 -14.17
C LEU A 187 -9.17 14.78 -13.80
N SER A 188 -8.63 15.49 -12.80
CA SER A 188 -9.15 16.82 -12.43
C SER A 188 -8.86 17.87 -13.50
N THR A 189 -7.67 17.82 -14.12
CA THR A 189 -7.26 18.74 -15.20
C THR A 189 -8.00 18.47 -16.52
N GLU A 190 -8.24 17.20 -16.87
CA GLU A 190 -8.97 16.81 -18.09
C GLU A 190 -10.46 17.18 -18.05
N LYS A 191 -11.12 17.00 -16.89
CA LYS A 191 -12.51 17.39 -16.68
C LYS A 191 -12.72 18.88 -16.95
N TRP A 192 -11.76 19.71 -16.57
CA TRP A 192 -11.79 21.14 -16.85
C TRP A 192 -11.61 21.44 -18.34
N ALA A 193 -10.60 20.83 -18.99
CA ALA A 193 -10.35 21.04 -20.42
C ALA A 193 -11.57 20.69 -21.28
N SER A 194 -12.32 19.67 -20.87
CA SER A 194 -13.57 19.26 -21.52
C SER A 194 -14.72 20.24 -21.28
N LYS A 195 -14.83 20.84 -20.08
CA LYS A 195 -15.85 21.84 -19.74
C LYS A 195 -15.67 23.15 -20.53
N LYS A 196 -14.42 23.55 -20.81
CA LYS A 196 -14.11 24.74 -21.62
C LYS A 196 -14.41 24.56 -23.12
N LYS A 197 -14.32 23.34 -23.65
CA LYS A 197 -14.71 23.05 -25.05
C LYS A 197 -16.22 23.00 -25.28
N ALA A 198 -17.01 22.85 -24.21
CA ALA A 198 -18.46 22.75 -24.25
C ALA A 198 -19.19 24.09 -23.99
N LEU A 199 -18.42 25.15 -23.71
CA LEU A 199 -18.86 26.53 -23.52
C LEU A 199 -18.41 27.36 -24.72
#